data_AF-A0A6B0WBN8-F1
#
_entry.id   AF-A0A6B0WBN8-F1
#
_cell.length_a   1.000
_cell.length_b   1.000
_cell.length_c   1.000
_cell.angle_alpha   90.00
_cell.angle_beta   90.00
_cell.angle_gamma   90.00
#
_symmetry.space_group_name_H-M   'P 1'
#
loop_
_entity.id
_entity.type
_entity.pdbx_description
1 polymer ?
#
loop_
_entity_poly.entity_id
_entity_poly.type
_entity_poly.pdbx_seq_one_letter_code
_entity_poly.pdbx_strand_id
1 'polypeptide(L)'
;MVVGAVEVAGLASQAAVETVTGFAAGLGAKPMFMDPEEHDAYVAAVSHLPMLAAGALFRLTRDSEAWPELSMLASSGFRDTTRLAGTDEQMAHDIALTNRDQVVHWLQRYRGAIYDLEDQLQNIEGDEELLEWFAKLNFDYIGFREGQIGRVEIDQQRELPDISITDIFMGGALADRLRQLTERARDSERRR
;
A
#
# COMPACT_ATOMS: atom_id res chain seq x y z
N MET A 1 -21.46 4.76 -23.37
CA MET A 1 -21.56 3.33 -23.75
C MET A 1 -20.49 3.07 -24.81
N VAL A 2 -19.30 2.66 -24.37
CA VAL A 2 -18.27 2.10 -25.24
C VAL A 2 -17.72 0.92 -24.46
N VAL A 3 -18.30 -0.26 -24.72
CA VAL A 3 -17.66 -1.52 -24.38
C VAL A 3 -16.60 -1.68 -25.45
N GLY A 4 -15.38 -1.22 -25.18
CA GLY A 4 -14.24 -1.55 -26.03
C GLY A 4 -14.16 -3.06 -26.09
N ALA A 5 -14.05 -3.63 -27.30
CA ALA A 5 -13.96 -5.06 -27.50
C ALA A 5 -12.72 -5.57 -26.74
N VAL A 6 -12.95 -6.14 -25.57
CA VAL A 6 -11.94 -6.92 -24.87
C VAL A 6 -11.87 -8.24 -25.60
N GLU A 7 -10.72 -8.54 -26.20
CA GLU A 7 -10.42 -9.90 -26.62
C GLU A 7 -10.35 -10.77 -25.38
N VAL A 8 -11.49 -11.33 -25.01
CA VAL A 8 -11.57 -12.38 -23.99
C VAL A 8 -10.80 -13.55 -24.58
N ALA A 9 -9.73 -13.97 -23.93
CA ALA A 9 -8.90 -15.08 -24.37
C ALA A 9 -9.69 -16.40 -24.42
N GLY A 10 -10.52 -16.60 -25.45
CA GLY A 10 -11.18 -17.83 -25.91
C GLY A 10 -12.07 -18.63 -24.93
N LEU A 11 -12.04 -18.35 -23.62
CA LEU A 11 -12.58 -19.20 -22.56
C LEU A 11 -14.02 -18.85 -22.16
N ALA A 12 -14.46 -17.62 -22.43
CA ALA A 12 -15.81 -17.15 -22.13
C ALA A 12 -16.43 -16.41 -23.33
N SER A 13 -17.74 -16.52 -23.49
CA SER A 13 -18.45 -15.80 -24.53
C SER A 13 -18.50 -14.30 -24.22
N GLN A 14 -18.50 -13.47 -25.26
CA GLN A 14 -18.61 -12.03 -25.11
C GLN A 14 -19.86 -11.61 -24.31
N ALA A 15 -20.99 -12.27 -24.54
CA ALA A 15 -22.22 -12.02 -23.80
C ALA A 15 -22.09 -12.32 -22.29
N ALA A 16 -21.34 -13.37 -21.91
CA ALA A 16 -21.09 -13.69 -20.51
C ALA A 16 -20.21 -12.61 -19.85
N VAL A 17 -19.16 -12.17 -20.53
CA VAL A 17 -18.29 -11.09 -20.04
C VAL A 17 -19.08 -9.80 -19.87
N GLU A 18 -19.85 -9.37 -20.87
CA GLU A 18 -20.68 -8.17 -20.81
C GLU A 18 -21.69 -8.23 -19.65
N THR A 19 -22.28 -9.39 -19.40
CA THR A 19 -23.23 -9.60 -18.28
C THR A 19 -22.54 -9.37 -16.94
N VAL A 20 -21.38 -9.98 -16.71
CA VAL A 20 -20.64 -9.88 -15.43
C VAL A 20 -20.10 -8.46 -15.23
N THR A 21 -19.52 -7.86 -16.27
CA THR A 21 -18.95 -6.51 -16.18
C THR A 21 -20.04 -5.45 -16.04
N GLY A 22 -21.18 -5.63 -16.71
CA GLY A 22 -22.35 -4.76 -16.58
C GLY A 22 -22.96 -4.83 -15.18
N PHE A 23 -23.05 -6.03 -14.59
CA PHE A 23 -23.47 -6.21 -13.21
C PHE A 23 -22.52 -5.50 -12.22
N ALA A 24 -21.20 -5.71 -12.35
CA ALA A 24 -20.21 -5.07 -11.50
C ALA A 24 -20.24 -3.53 -11.62
N ALA A 25 -20.34 -3.01 -12.84
CA ALA A 25 -20.48 -1.58 -13.10
C ALA A 25 -21.79 -1.01 -12.53
N GLY A 26 -22.88 -1.78 -12.58
CA GLY A 26 -24.18 -1.42 -11.97
C GLY A 26 -24.12 -1.28 -10.44
N LEU A 27 -23.15 -1.93 -9.79
CA LEU A 27 -22.86 -1.79 -8.36
C LEU A 27 -21.86 -0.65 -8.06
N GLY A 28 -21.39 0.08 -9.07
CA GLY A 28 -20.42 1.17 -8.92
C GLY A 28 -18.96 0.74 -8.97
N ALA A 29 -18.66 -0.53 -9.28
CA ALA A 29 -17.29 -0.97 -9.51
C ALA A 29 -16.75 -0.45 -10.86
N LYS A 30 -15.43 -0.38 -10.99
CA LYS A 30 -14.73 -0.10 -12.25
C LYS A 30 -14.03 -1.39 -12.71
N PRO A 31 -14.61 -2.20 -13.61
CA PRO A 31 -13.98 -3.42 -14.08
C PRO A 31 -12.63 -3.12 -14.75
N MET A 32 -11.63 -3.94 -14.43
CA MET A 32 -10.31 -3.90 -15.05
C MET A 32 -10.05 -5.27 -15.69
N PHE A 33 -9.48 -5.26 -16.90
CA PHE A 33 -9.16 -6.47 -17.65
C PHE A 33 -7.65 -6.67 -17.63
N MET A 34 -7.24 -7.89 -17.36
CA MET A 34 -5.84 -8.34 -17.33
C MET A 34 -5.79 -9.85 -17.47
N ASP A 35 -4.61 -10.36 -17.80
CA ASP A 35 -4.37 -11.80 -17.83
C ASP A 35 -4.43 -12.41 -16.41
N PRO A 36 -4.88 -13.66 -16.24
CA PRO A 36 -4.94 -14.31 -14.93
C PRO A 36 -3.60 -14.34 -14.19
N GLU A 37 -2.51 -14.60 -14.91
CA GLU A 37 -1.16 -14.63 -14.34
C GLU A 37 -0.70 -13.25 -13.87
N GLU A 38 -1.09 -12.20 -14.59
CA GLU A 38 -0.81 -10.81 -14.23
C GLU A 38 -1.60 -10.41 -12.97
N HIS A 39 -2.89 -10.77 -12.92
CA HIS A 39 -3.71 -10.61 -11.71
C HIS A 39 -3.04 -11.26 -10.51
N ASP A 40 -2.67 -12.52 -10.62
CA ASP A 40 -2.10 -13.30 -9.52
C ASP A 40 -0.76 -12.72 -9.03
N ALA A 41 0.09 -12.23 -9.94
CA ALA A 41 1.33 -11.55 -9.58
C ALA A 41 1.07 -10.23 -8.83
N TYR A 42 0.07 -9.45 -9.24
CA TYR A 42 -0.27 -8.18 -8.61
C TYR A 42 -0.92 -8.37 -7.24
N VAL A 43 -1.94 -9.23 -7.13
CA VAL A 43 -2.61 -9.46 -5.84
C VAL A 43 -1.69 -10.15 -4.83
N ALA A 44 -0.71 -10.93 -5.29
CA ALA A 44 0.34 -11.45 -4.42
C ALA A 44 1.12 -10.31 -3.73
N ALA A 45 1.42 -9.22 -4.44
CA ALA A 45 2.13 -8.07 -3.91
C ALA A 45 1.28 -7.23 -2.94
N VAL A 46 0.06 -6.88 -3.35
CA VAL A 46 -0.77 -5.87 -2.66
C VAL A 46 -1.79 -6.44 -1.68
N SER A 47 -2.00 -7.76 -1.67
CA SER A 47 -2.98 -8.43 -0.81
C SER A 47 -2.38 -9.61 -0.03
N HIS A 48 -1.78 -10.59 -0.72
CA HIS A 48 -1.31 -11.81 -0.07
C HIS A 48 -0.05 -11.58 0.79
N LEU A 49 0.93 -10.81 0.27
CA LEU A 49 2.12 -10.45 1.03
C LEU A 49 1.77 -9.69 2.32
N PRO A 50 0.94 -8.63 2.32
CA PRO A 50 0.49 -7.97 3.55
C PRO A 50 -0.12 -8.92 4.59
N MET A 51 -0.94 -9.88 4.16
CA MET A 51 -1.51 -10.89 5.05
C MET A 51 -0.43 -11.75 5.72
N LEU A 52 0.52 -12.28 4.94
CA LEU A 52 1.58 -13.13 5.48
C LEU A 52 2.61 -12.36 6.30
N ALA A 53 2.93 -11.12 5.91
CA ALA A 53 3.80 -10.24 6.68
C ALA A 53 3.19 -9.91 8.05
N ALA A 54 1.89 -9.63 8.11
CA ALA A 54 1.17 -9.44 9.37
C ALA A 54 1.22 -10.71 10.25
N GLY A 55 1.01 -11.89 9.65
CA GLY A 55 1.12 -13.18 10.35
C GLY A 55 2.52 -13.44 10.89
N ALA A 56 3.56 -13.15 10.11
CA ALA A 56 4.96 -13.27 10.52
C ALA A 56 5.31 -12.32 11.67
N LEU A 57 4.91 -11.05 11.58
CA LEU A 57 5.09 -10.06 12.64
C LEU A 57 4.40 -10.48 13.94
N PHE A 58 3.13 -10.91 13.84
CA PHE A 58 2.38 -11.36 15.00
C PHE A 58 3.05 -12.56 15.67
N ARG A 59 3.41 -13.60 14.91
CA ARG A 59 4.11 -14.78 15.44
C ARG A 59 5.44 -14.44 16.08
N LEU A 60 6.26 -13.61 15.43
CA LEU A 60 7.55 -13.15 15.97
C LEU A 60 7.39 -12.54 17.36
N THR A 61 6.42 -11.65 17.53
CA THR A 61 6.18 -11.00 18.83
C THR A 61 5.52 -11.93 19.85
N ARG A 62 4.58 -12.78 19.42
CA ARG A 62 3.85 -13.72 20.27
C ARG A 62 4.74 -14.82 20.84
N ASP A 63 5.69 -15.28 20.05
CA ASP A 63 6.61 -16.37 20.42
C ASP A 63 7.83 -15.85 21.22
N SER A 64 7.94 -14.53 21.42
CA SER A 64 8.93 -13.92 22.31
C SER A 64 8.66 -14.24 23.78
N GLU A 65 9.71 -14.50 24.56
CA GLU A 65 9.61 -14.67 26.02
C GLU A 65 9.03 -13.43 26.71
N ALA A 66 9.22 -12.24 26.12
CA ALA A 66 8.69 -10.96 26.60
C ALA A 66 7.22 -10.70 26.21
N TRP A 67 6.52 -11.68 25.63
CA TRP A 67 5.11 -11.50 25.24
C TRP A 67 4.20 -10.96 26.36
N PRO A 68 4.31 -11.38 27.64
CA PRO A 68 3.48 -10.83 28.71
C PRO A 68 3.55 -9.30 28.76
N GLU A 69 4.74 -8.72 28.65
CA GLU A 69 4.98 -7.28 28.63
C GLU A 69 4.62 -6.64 27.28
N LEU A 70 5.04 -7.25 26.17
CA LEU A 70 4.76 -6.75 24.82
C LEU A 70 3.26 -6.65 24.56
N SER A 71 2.48 -7.64 25.00
CA SER A 71 1.04 -7.67 24.82
C SER A 71 0.31 -6.54 25.57
N MET A 72 0.85 -6.08 26.71
CA MET A 72 0.31 -4.92 27.43
C MET A 72 0.60 -3.60 26.72
N LEU A 73 1.69 -3.54 25.95
CA LEU A 73 2.10 -2.35 25.18
C LEU A 73 1.55 -2.34 23.74
N ALA A 74 0.97 -3.45 23.28
CA ALA A 74 0.40 -3.63 21.96
C ALA A 74 -0.80 -2.68 21.74
N SER A 75 -0.50 -1.48 21.25
CA SER A 75 -1.47 -0.41 21.00
C SER A 75 -2.12 -0.51 19.61
N SER A 76 -2.82 0.54 19.18
CA SER A 76 -3.49 0.58 17.87
C SER A 76 -2.54 0.32 16.71
N GLY A 77 -1.29 0.79 16.77
CA GLY A 77 -0.31 0.55 15.69
C GLY A 77 -0.01 -0.95 15.48
N PHE A 78 0.21 -1.69 16.57
CA PHE A 78 0.40 -3.13 16.49
C PHE A 78 -0.88 -3.82 16.02
N ARG A 79 -2.02 -3.51 16.66
CA ARG A 79 -3.33 -4.09 16.31
C ARG A 79 -3.67 -3.91 14.84
N ASP A 80 -3.50 -2.71 14.29
CA ASP A 80 -3.90 -2.39 12.93
C ASP A 80 -2.95 -3.05 11.91
N THR A 81 -1.66 -3.13 12.23
CA THR A 81 -0.64 -3.81 11.40
C THR A 81 -0.84 -5.33 11.40
N THR A 82 -1.09 -5.93 12.57
CA THR A 82 -1.27 -7.38 12.70
C THR A 82 -2.71 -7.84 12.46
N ARG A 83 -3.66 -6.94 12.16
CA ARG A 83 -5.07 -7.30 11.95
C ARG A 83 -5.25 -8.38 10.89
N LEU A 84 -4.42 -8.37 9.84
CA LEU A 84 -4.46 -9.35 8.76
C LEU A 84 -3.90 -10.73 9.15
N ALA A 85 -3.25 -10.87 10.32
CA ALA A 85 -2.89 -12.17 10.87
C ALA A 85 -4.11 -13.00 11.28
N GLY A 86 -5.27 -12.35 11.47
CA GLY A 86 -6.55 -12.98 11.78
C GLY A 86 -7.41 -13.28 10.54
N THR A 87 -6.83 -13.35 9.34
CA THR A 87 -7.55 -13.85 8.15
C THR A 87 -8.00 -15.30 8.39
N ASP A 88 -9.20 -15.63 7.90
CA ASP A 88 -9.76 -16.98 7.94
C ASP A 88 -8.76 -18.04 7.45
N GLU A 89 -8.62 -19.13 8.21
CA GLU A 89 -7.58 -20.12 7.96
C GLU A 89 -7.78 -20.87 6.64
N GLN A 90 -9.01 -21.12 6.23
CA GLN A 90 -9.31 -21.81 4.98
C GLN A 90 -8.99 -20.91 3.79
N MET A 91 -9.38 -19.64 3.87
CA MET A 91 -9.02 -18.64 2.87
C MET A 91 -7.51 -18.46 2.74
N ALA A 92 -6.79 -18.30 3.85
CA ALA A 92 -5.34 -18.15 3.84
C ALA A 92 -4.64 -19.39 3.27
N HIS A 93 -5.11 -20.58 3.63
CA HIS A 93 -4.63 -21.85 3.06
C HIS A 93 -4.81 -21.88 1.55
N ASP A 94 -6.02 -21.59 1.07
CA ASP A 94 -6.34 -21.69 -0.36
C ASP A 94 -5.54 -20.67 -1.18
N ILE A 95 -5.41 -19.43 -0.70
CA ILE A 95 -4.55 -18.40 -1.30
C ILE A 95 -3.09 -18.88 -1.41
N ALA A 96 -2.53 -19.40 -0.33
CA ALA A 96 -1.15 -19.86 -0.30
C ALA A 96 -0.93 -21.13 -1.13
N LEU A 97 -1.97 -21.93 -1.36
CA LEU A 97 -1.92 -23.12 -2.18
C LEU A 97 -2.01 -22.78 -3.67
N THR A 98 -2.91 -21.88 -4.06
CA THR A 98 -3.20 -21.57 -5.48
C THR A 98 -2.24 -20.55 -6.08
N ASN A 99 -1.63 -19.66 -5.27
CA ASN A 99 -0.74 -18.60 -5.75
C ASN A 99 0.64 -18.61 -5.05
N ARG A 100 1.12 -19.81 -4.70
CA ARG A 100 2.33 -20.01 -3.89
C ARG A 100 3.57 -19.31 -4.45
N ASP A 101 3.82 -19.46 -5.74
CA ASP A 101 5.09 -19.04 -6.33
C ASP A 101 5.22 -17.51 -6.35
N GLN A 102 4.13 -16.79 -6.68
CA GLN A 102 4.11 -15.33 -6.61
C GLN A 102 4.20 -14.83 -5.17
N VAL A 103 3.54 -15.52 -4.24
CA VAL A 103 3.64 -15.21 -2.81
C VAL A 103 5.09 -15.35 -2.31
N VAL A 104 5.77 -16.44 -2.66
CA VAL A 104 7.17 -16.67 -2.29
C VAL A 104 8.08 -15.61 -2.92
N HIS A 105 7.85 -15.27 -4.19
CA HIS A 105 8.56 -14.18 -4.87
C HIS A 105 8.46 -12.86 -4.06
N TRP A 106 7.25 -12.45 -3.70
CA TRP A 106 7.04 -11.20 -2.98
C TRP A 106 7.53 -11.22 -1.53
N LEU A 107 7.48 -12.36 -0.85
CA LEU A 107 8.12 -12.53 0.47
C LEU A 107 9.63 -12.34 0.40
N GLN A 108 10.30 -12.86 -0.64
CA GLN A 108 11.73 -12.66 -0.82
C GLN A 108 12.07 -11.19 -1.10
N ARG A 109 11.27 -10.51 -1.93
CA ARG A 109 11.40 -9.07 -2.21
C ARG A 109 11.20 -8.24 -0.94
N TYR A 110 10.19 -8.57 -0.13
CA TYR A 110 9.92 -7.91 1.14
C TYR A 110 11.08 -8.09 2.13
N ARG A 111 11.63 -9.30 2.25
CA ARG A 111 12.83 -9.54 3.07
C ARG A 111 14.01 -8.68 2.61
N GLY A 112 14.24 -8.55 1.30
CA GLY A 112 15.26 -7.64 0.75
C GLY A 112 15.02 -6.20 1.18
N ALA A 113 13.79 -5.70 1.06
CA ALA A 113 13.43 -4.35 1.49
C ALA A 113 13.63 -4.12 3.01
N ILE A 114 13.42 -5.14 3.84
CA ILE A 114 13.73 -5.07 5.28
C ILE A 114 15.24 -4.97 5.52
N TYR A 115 16.07 -5.72 4.79
CA TYR A 115 17.53 -5.59 4.91
C TYR A 115 18.02 -4.22 4.46
N ASP A 116 17.50 -3.71 3.35
CA ASP A 116 17.84 -2.37 2.86
C ASP A 116 17.43 -1.30 3.89
N LEU A 117 16.26 -1.46 4.53
CA LEU A 117 15.79 -0.58 5.60
C LEU A 117 16.70 -0.65 6.83
N GLU A 118 17.11 -1.84 7.25
CA GLU A 118 18.03 -2.03 8.38
C GLU A 118 19.38 -1.33 8.11
N ASP A 119 19.97 -1.56 6.94
CA ASP A 119 21.24 -0.95 6.54
C ASP A 119 21.14 0.58 6.49
N GLN A 120 20.07 1.13 5.90
CA GLN A 120 19.84 2.57 5.88
C GLN A 120 19.75 3.15 7.30
N LEU A 121 18.97 2.52 8.19
CA LEU A 121 18.81 3.02 9.56
C LEU A 121 20.11 2.92 10.38
N GLN A 122 20.97 1.93 10.12
CA GLN A 122 22.26 1.80 10.78
C GLN A 122 23.28 2.83 10.30
N ASN A 123 23.18 3.28 9.04
CA ASN A 123 24.15 4.16 8.39
C ASN A 123 23.76 5.65 8.41
N ILE A 124 22.55 6.01 8.87
CA ILE A 124 22.14 7.41 9.02
C ILE A 124 22.93 8.08 10.16
N GLU A 125 23.64 9.17 9.83
CA GLU A 125 24.49 9.91 10.75
C GLU A 125 23.85 11.26 11.11
N GLY A 126 22.99 11.25 12.12
CA GLY A 126 22.47 12.48 12.75
C GLY A 126 20.98 12.70 12.59
N ASP A 127 20.46 13.61 13.40
CA ASP A 127 19.03 13.86 13.56
C ASP A 127 18.37 14.42 12.29
N GLU A 128 19.06 15.31 11.56
CA GLU A 128 18.55 15.92 10.34
C GLU A 128 18.37 14.91 9.19
N GLU A 129 19.35 14.03 8.99
CA GLU A 129 19.29 12.99 7.95
C GLU A 129 18.18 11.97 8.26
N LEU A 130 18.03 11.58 9.54
CA LEU A 130 16.95 10.69 9.97
C LEU A 130 15.57 11.32 9.74
N LEU A 131 15.42 12.60 10.08
CA LEU A 131 14.19 13.33 9.85
C LEU A 131 13.87 13.44 8.35
N GLU A 132 14.87 13.72 7.52
CA GLU A 132 14.71 13.77 6.07
C GLU A 132 14.25 12.42 5.50
N TRP A 133 14.83 11.31 5.99
CA TRP A 133 14.43 9.97 5.59
C TRP A 133 12.94 9.71 5.86
N PHE A 134 12.46 10.00 7.06
CA PHE A 134 11.04 9.85 7.40
C PHE A 134 10.14 10.82 6.63
N ALA A 135 10.61 12.05 6.37
CA ALA A 135 9.86 13.04 5.61
C ALA A 135 9.62 12.57 4.17
N LYS A 136 10.61 11.96 3.52
CA LYS A 136 10.49 11.37 2.17
C LYS A 136 9.46 10.24 2.14
N LEU A 137 9.57 9.29 3.07
CA LEU A 137 8.60 8.18 3.18
C LEU A 137 7.16 8.69 3.39
N ASN A 138 7.00 9.69 4.26
CA ASN A 138 5.71 10.28 4.54
C ASN A 138 5.12 10.99 3.31
N PHE A 139 5.96 11.74 2.58
CA PHE A 139 5.58 12.43 1.36
C PHE A 139 5.04 11.45 0.30
N ASP A 140 5.76 10.37 0.02
CA ASP A 140 5.32 9.35 -0.94
C ASP A 140 4.01 8.68 -0.53
N TYR A 141 3.87 8.35 0.76
CA TYR A 141 2.65 7.74 1.27
C TYR A 141 1.44 8.68 1.17
N ILE A 142 1.58 9.96 1.55
CA ILE A 142 0.51 10.95 1.40
C ILE A 142 0.15 11.11 -0.08
N GLY A 143 1.14 11.23 -0.97
CA GLY A 143 0.92 11.34 -2.40
C GLY A 143 0.12 10.16 -2.95
N PHE A 144 0.41 8.93 -2.53
CA PHE A 144 -0.40 7.76 -2.89
C PHE A 144 -1.82 7.84 -2.33
N ARG A 145 -1.98 8.23 -1.06
CA ARG A 145 -3.29 8.32 -0.39
C ARG A 145 -4.19 9.39 -1.00
N GLU A 146 -3.62 10.49 -1.46
CA GLU A 146 -4.32 11.58 -2.15
C GLU A 146 -4.50 11.29 -3.66
N GLY A 147 -4.00 10.16 -4.15
CA GLY A 147 -4.13 9.73 -5.55
C GLY A 147 -3.20 10.46 -6.52
N GLN A 148 -2.21 11.20 -6.01
CA GLN A 148 -1.18 11.87 -6.80
C GLN A 148 -0.10 10.90 -7.30
N ILE A 149 0.06 9.76 -6.62
CA ILE A 149 0.99 8.68 -6.98
C ILE A 149 0.19 7.39 -7.21
N GLY A 150 0.47 6.67 -8.31
CA GLY A 150 0.01 5.30 -8.54
C GLY A 150 -1.47 5.12 -8.88
N ARG A 151 -2.27 6.19 -8.97
CA ARG A 151 -3.67 6.15 -9.43
C ARG A 151 -3.83 6.89 -10.74
N VAL A 152 -3.30 6.33 -11.82
CA VAL A 152 -3.73 6.73 -13.15
C VAL A 152 -5.05 6.01 -13.39
N GLU A 153 -6.18 6.68 -13.12
CA GLU A 153 -7.42 6.23 -13.75
C GLU A 153 -7.19 6.29 -15.26
N ILE A 154 -7.32 5.16 -15.95
CA ILE A 154 -7.37 5.15 -17.41
C ILE A 154 -8.68 5.80 -17.83
N ASP A 155 -8.76 7.12 -17.68
CA ASP A 155 -9.79 7.93 -18.30
C ASP A 155 -9.32 8.20 -19.72
N GLN A 156 -9.87 7.45 -20.68
CA GLN A 156 -9.55 7.63 -22.10
C GLN A 156 -9.98 9.00 -22.65
N GLN A 157 -10.50 9.92 -21.83
CA GLN A 157 -11.03 11.22 -22.26
C GLN A 157 -10.61 12.46 -21.44
N ARG A 158 -9.49 12.45 -20.69
CA ARG A 158 -9.07 13.65 -19.96
C ARG A 158 -7.95 14.42 -20.68
N GLU A 159 -8.29 15.54 -21.32
CA GLU A 159 -7.33 16.61 -21.61
C GLU A 159 -6.76 17.12 -20.28
N LEU A 160 -5.43 17.10 -20.14
CA LEU A 160 -4.75 17.61 -18.94
C LEU A 160 -4.93 19.14 -18.86
N PRO A 161 -5.32 19.71 -17.72
CA PRO A 161 -5.26 21.15 -17.54
C PRO A 161 -3.79 21.61 -17.51
N ASP A 162 -3.52 22.77 -18.10
CA ASP A 162 -2.20 23.39 -18.17
C ASP A 162 -1.82 23.94 -16.79
N ILE A 163 -1.09 23.16 -15.99
CA ILE A 163 -0.64 23.56 -14.65
C ILE A 163 0.84 23.94 -14.74
N SER A 164 1.15 25.21 -14.45
CA SER A 164 2.51 25.73 -14.49
C SER A 164 3.32 25.28 -13.27
N ILE A 165 4.62 24.99 -13.47
CA ILE A 165 5.61 24.74 -12.41
C ILE A 165 5.60 25.86 -11.34
N THR A 166 5.27 27.10 -11.72
CA THR A 166 5.18 28.22 -10.77
C THR A 166 4.04 28.06 -9.76
N ASP A 167 2.93 27.42 -10.12
CA ASP A 167 1.76 27.25 -9.25
C ASP A 167 2.00 26.17 -8.18
N ILE A 168 2.79 25.16 -8.51
CA ILE A 168 3.24 24.11 -7.60
C ILE A 168 4.22 24.67 -6.56
N PHE A 169 5.09 25.59 -6.97
CA PHE A 169 6.12 26.19 -6.10
C PHE A 169 5.60 27.34 -5.21
N MET A 170 4.55 28.07 -5.61
CA MET A 170 3.98 29.18 -4.81
C MET A 170 2.76 28.81 -3.96
N GLY A 171 2.29 27.57 -4.00
CA GLY A 171 1.08 27.12 -3.29
C GLY A 171 1.22 27.18 -1.77
N GLY A 172 0.59 28.19 -1.15
CA GLY A 172 0.59 28.46 0.30
C GLY A 172 0.22 27.28 1.20
N ALA A 173 -0.42 26.23 0.69
CA ALA A 173 -0.77 25.03 1.45
C ALA A 173 0.44 24.27 2.01
N LEU A 174 1.56 24.20 1.28
CA LEU A 174 2.79 23.55 1.75
C LEU A 174 3.54 24.43 2.77
N ALA A 175 3.60 25.74 2.49
CA ALA A 175 4.21 26.72 3.40
C ALA A 175 3.44 26.86 4.73
N ASP A 176 2.11 26.69 4.70
CA ASP A 176 1.26 26.70 5.89
C ASP A 176 1.37 25.39 6.68
N ARG A 177 1.50 24.23 6.01
CA ARG A 177 1.74 22.94 6.69
C ARG A 177 3.13 22.86 7.33
N LEU A 178 4.17 23.38 6.67
CA LEU A 178 5.52 23.44 7.23
C LEU A 178 5.59 24.36 8.46
N ARG A 179 4.86 25.48 8.45
CA ARG A 179 4.71 26.37 9.63
C ARG A 179 4.02 25.67 10.81
N GLN A 180 2.94 24.93 10.56
CA GLN A 180 2.24 24.19 11.61
C GLN A 180 3.08 23.06 12.23
N LEU A 181 3.93 22.41 11.44
CA LEU A 181 4.84 21.36 11.94
C LEU A 181 5.98 21.96 12.78
N THR A 182 6.55 23.10 12.36
CA THR A 182 7.60 23.79 13.12
C THR A 182 7.08 24.42 14.41
N GLU A 183 5.83 24.90 14.45
CA GLU A 183 5.20 25.38 15.68
C GLU A 183 4.95 24.25 16.69
N ARG A 184 4.51 23.07 16.23
CA ARG A 184 4.29 21.89 17.10
C ARG A 184 5.59 21.33 17.68
N ALA A 185 6.69 21.37 16.94
CA ALA A 185 8.00 20.97 17.44
C ALA A 185 8.48 21.89 18.58
N ARG A 186 8.35 23.22 18.41
CA ARG A 186 8.74 24.23 19.42
C ARG A 186 7.90 24.18 20.69
N ASP A 187 6.61 23.87 20.59
CA ASP A 187 5.74 23.71 21.75
C ASP A 187 6.01 22.43 22.55
N SER A 188 6.57 21.41 21.91
CA SER A 188 6.98 20.17 22.58
C SER A 188 8.26 20.34 23.41
N GLU A 189 9.16 21.24 23.00
CA GLU A 189 10.38 21.58 23.73
C GLU A 189 10.13 22.47 24.95
N ARG A 190 9.11 23.34 24.92
CA ARG A 190 8.75 24.22 26.05
C ARG A 190 8.01 23.53 27.20
N ARG A 191 7.62 22.27 27.02
CA ARG A 191 6.88 21.46 28.01
C ARG A 191 7.73 20.37 28.67
N ARG A 192 9.06 20.41 28.49
CA ARG A 192 10.06 19.66 29.25
C ARG A 192 10.85 20.61 30.14
#